data_AF-A0A9E7B5P3-F1
#
_entry.id   AF-A0A9E7B5P3-F1
#
_cell.length_a   1.000
_cell.length_b   1.000
_cell.length_c   1.000
_cell.angle_alpha   90.00
_cell.angle_beta   90.00
_cell.angle_gamma   90.00
#
_symmetry.space_group_name_H-M   'P 1'
#
loop_
_entity.id
_entity.type
_entity.pdbx_description
1 polymer ?
#
loop_
_entity_poly.entity_id
_entity_poly.type
_entity_poly.pdbx_seq_one_letter_code
_entity_poly.pdbx_strand_id
1 'polypeptide(L)'
;INHYLINNEWYLVDLPGYGYAEVPKKERLKWEQFIKRYILQRENLYCVFVLVDSRHEPQKPDLEFMEWLGISQVPFVIIFTKIDKLKPSELENNLKNYEEKLFETWETMPGYYISSAATGQGTAEILDFIETVNTGEH
;
A
#
# COMPACT_ATOMS: atom_id res chain seq x y z
N ILE A 1 4.12 -15.23 6.10
CA ILE A 1 4.68 -14.05 5.42
C ILE A 1 5.94 -14.47 4.71
N ASN A 2 6.20 -13.89 3.55
CA ASN A 2 7.35 -14.24 2.74
C ASN A 2 8.39 -13.13 2.83
N HIS A 3 9.66 -13.49 2.96
CA HIS A 3 10.79 -12.57 3.00
C HIS A 3 11.65 -12.79 1.76
N TYR A 4 11.90 -11.73 1.01
CA TYR A 4 12.73 -11.75 -0.17
C TYR A 4 13.95 -10.87 0.08
N LEU A 5 15.14 -11.47 0.08
CA LEU A 5 16.40 -10.74 0.19
C LEU A 5 16.74 -10.17 -1.20
N ILE A 6 16.83 -8.84 -1.28
CA ILE A 6 17.12 -8.11 -2.51
C ILE A 6 18.56 -7.60 -2.46
N ASN A 7 19.32 -7.88 -3.52
CA ASN A 7 20.73 -7.50 -3.68
C ASN A 7 21.65 -7.86 -2.50
N ASN A 8 21.24 -8.80 -1.64
CA ASN A 8 21.89 -9.12 -0.36
C ASN A 8 21.97 -7.97 0.65
N GLU A 9 21.12 -6.95 0.51
CA GLU A 9 21.21 -5.71 1.30
C GLU A 9 19.96 -5.46 2.14
N TRP A 10 18.77 -5.68 1.59
CA TRP A 10 17.52 -5.37 2.26
C TRP A 10 16.43 -6.42 1.98
N TYR A 11 15.37 -6.40 2.78
CA TYR A 11 14.28 -7.37 2.67
C TYR A 11 13.00 -6.72 2.18
N LEU A 12 12.42 -7.26 1.10
CA LEU A 12 11.02 -7.05 0.77
C LEU A 12 10.18 -8.10 1.47
N VAL A 13 9.13 -7.68 2.17
CA VAL A 13 8.29 -8.60 2.95
C VAL A 13 6.85 -8.55 2.46
N ASP A 14 6.36 -9.71 2.03
CA ASP A 14 4.99 -9.91 1.59
C ASP A 14 4.12 -10.35 2.77
N LEU A 15 3.21 -9.45 3.16
CA LEU A 15 2.26 -9.63 4.24
C LEU A 15 0.95 -10.21 3.68
N PRO A 16 0.22 -11.02 4.47
CA PRO A 16 -1.07 -11.53 4.05
C PRO A 16 -2.03 -10.34 3.87
N GLY A 17 -2.88 -10.39 2.84
CA GLY A 17 -3.77 -9.26 2.57
C GLY A 17 -4.74 -9.01 3.73
N TYR A 18 -4.93 -7.74 4.09
CA TYR A 18 -5.87 -7.34 5.15
C TYR A 18 -7.35 -7.40 4.71
N GLY A 19 -7.61 -7.52 3.40
CA GLY A 19 -8.94 -7.57 2.79
C GLY A 19 -9.46 -8.96 2.41
N TYR A 20 -8.79 -10.05 2.82
CA TYR A 20 -9.16 -11.42 2.38
C TYR A 20 -10.61 -11.80 2.79
N ALA A 21 -11.51 -11.82 1.80
CA ALA A 21 -12.93 -12.13 1.96
C ALA A 21 -13.22 -13.64 2.09
N GLU A 22 -12.30 -14.49 1.63
CA GLU A 22 -12.51 -15.95 1.55
C GLU A 22 -12.04 -16.72 2.80
N VAL A 23 -11.50 -16.02 3.80
CA VAL A 23 -10.89 -16.64 4.99
C VAL A 23 -11.87 -16.58 6.16
N PRO A 24 -12.02 -17.65 6.97
CA PRO A 24 -12.90 -17.63 8.14
C PRO A 24 -12.60 -16.45 9.07
N LYS A 25 -13.65 -15.80 9.61
CA LYS A 25 -13.54 -14.60 10.47
C LYS A 25 -12.48 -14.73 11.57
N LYS A 26 -12.38 -15.90 12.21
CA LYS A 26 -11.42 -16.18 13.28
C LYS A 26 -9.97 -16.13 12.78
N GLU A 27 -9.71 -16.64 11.59
CA GLU A 27 -8.39 -16.60 10.98
C GLU A 27 -8.06 -15.19 10.49
N ARG A 28 -9.03 -14.48 9.89
CA ARG A 28 -8.86 -13.07 9.51
C ARG A 28 -8.40 -12.21 10.68
N LEU A 29 -9.04 -12.35 11.85
CA LEU A 29 -8.65 -11.63 13.07
C LEU A 29 -7.23 -11.98 13.54
N LYS A 30 -6.81 -13.25 13.44
CA LYS A 30 -5.43 -13.64 13.77
C LYS A 30 -4.42 -12.99 12.82
N TRP A 31 -4.73 -12.94 11.53
CA TRP A 31 -3.88 -12.30 10.54
C TRP A 31 -3.80 -10.79 10.75
N GLU A 32 -4.93 -10.12 10.98
CA GLU A 32 -4.95 -8.68 11.31
C GLU A 32 -4.08 -8.37 12.54
N GLN A 33 -4.19 -9.15 13.62
CA GLN A 33 -3.37 -8.97 14.82
C GLN A 33 -1.87 -9.21 14.53
N PHE A 34 -1.55 -10.24 13.76
CA PHE A 34 -0.18 -10.55 13.37
C PHE A 34 0.43 -9.43 12.52
N ILE A 35 -0.30 -8.93 11.51
CA ILE A 35 0.15 -7.84 10.63
C ILE A 35 0.41 -6.58 11.44
N LYS A 36 -0.54 -6.18 12.29
CA LYS A 36 -0.39 -5.00 13.14
C LYS A 36 0.83 -5.13 14.06
N ARG A 37 0.99 -6.28 14.70
CA ARG A 37 2.15 -6.54 15.56
C ARG A 37 3.46 -6.50 14.79
N TYR A 38 3.51 -7.11 13.61
CA TYR A 38 4.70 -7.12 12.76
C TYR A 38 5.10 -5.69 12.39
N ILE A 39 4.15 -4.90 11.88
CA ILE A 39 4.39 -3.52 11.46
C ILE A 39 4.88 -2.65 12.63
N LEU A 40 4.27 -2.77 13.82
CA LEU A 40 4.61 -1.94 14.98
C LEU A 40 5.92 -2.33 15.66
N GLN A 41 6.30 -3.60 15.62
CA GLN A 41 7.47 -4.11 16.37
C GLN A 41 8.73 -4.24 15.50
N ARG A 42 8.63 -4.04 14.19
CA ARG A 42 9.75 -4.21 13.27
C ARG A 42 10.56 -2.92 13.21
N GLU A 43 11.62 -2.85 14.01
CA GLU A 43 12.49 -1.66 14.10
C GLU A 43 13.15 -1.25 12.76
N ASN A 44 13.38 -2.20 11.85
CA ASN A 44 13.93 -1.95 10.52
C ASN A 44 12.86 -1.91 9.42
N LEU A 45 11.63 -1.55 9.75
CA LEU A 45 10.59 -1.25 8.77
C LEU A 45 10.73 0.20 8.30
N TYR A 46 11.02 0.38 7.01
CA TYR A 46 11.22 1.71 6.43
C TYR A 46 9.92 2.28 5.87
N CYS A 47 9.17 1.49 5.09
CA CYS A 47 7.94 1.94 4.46
C CYS A 47 7.00 0.74 4.21
N VAL A 48 5.69 0.98 4.30
CA VAL A 48 4.64 0.03 3.92
C VAL A 48 4.05 0.44 2.57
N PHE A 49 3.95 -0.53 1.64
CA PHE A 49 3.20 -0.36 0.40
C PHE A 49 1.76 -0.83 0.57
N VAL A 50 0.80 0.08 0.44
CA VAL A 50 -0.63 -0.23 0.45
C VAL A 50 -1.09 -0.42 -1.00
N LEU A 51 -1.30 -1.67 -1.40
CA LEU A 51 -1.74 -2.00 -2.76
C LEU A 51 -3.25 -1.86 -2.88
N VAL A 52 -3.69 -0.90 -3.69
CA VAL A 52 -5.11 -0.63 -3.95
C VAL A 52 -5.42 -0.97 -5.40
N ASP A 53 -6.54 -1.64 -5.66
CA ASP A 53 -6.99 -1.93 -7.02
C ASP A 53 -7.67 -0.69 -7.62
N SER A 54 -7.07 -0.07 -8.64
CA SER A 54 -7.52 1.23 -9.15
C SER A 54 -8.94 1.22 -9.74
N ARG A 55 -9.49 0.02 -10.03
CA ARG A 55 -10.82 -0.15 -10.63
C ARG A 55 -11.96 0.08 -9.66
N HIS A 56 -11.68 0.11 -8.37
CA HIS A 56 -12.68 0.17 -7.33
C HIS A 56 -12.70 1.55 -6.69
N GLU A 57 -13.91 2.01 -6.36
CA GLU A 57 -14.09 3.15 -5.46
C GLU A 57 -13.44 2.89 -4.10
N PRO A 58 -13.11 3.94 -3.32
CA PRO A 58 -12.46 3.81 -2.02
C PRO A 58 -13.17 2.79 -1.12
N GLN A 59 -12.44 1.73 -0.77
CA GLN A 59 -13.00 0.66 0.03
C GLN A 59 -12.70 0.90 1.51
N LYS A 60 -13.70 0.66 2.35
CA LYS A 60 -13.59 0.82 3.80
C LYS A 60 -12.36 0.12 4.41
N PRO A 61 -12.01 -1.13 4.04
CA PRO A 61 -10.82 -1.79 4.59
C PRO A 61 -9.51 -1.07 4.28
N ASP A 62 -9.37 -0.48 3.08
CA ASP A 62 -8.17 0.27 2.71
C ASP A 62 -8.07 1.55 3.53
N LEU A 63 -9.18 2.30 3.61
CA LEU A 63 -9.27 3.54 4.38
C LEU A 63 -8.94 3.33 5.87
N GLU A 64 -9.54 2.31 6.48
CA GLU A 64 -9.28 1.95 7.89
C GLU A 64 -7.83 1.51 8.11
N PHE A 65 -7.22 0.82 7.14
CA PHE A 65 -5.83 0.38 7.25
C PHE A 65 -4.86 1.55 7.14
N MET A 66 -5.07 2.46 6.18
CA MET A 66 -4.27 3.68 6.04
C MET A 66 -4.42 4.59 7.25
N GLU A 67 -5.64 4.80 7.76
CA GLU A 67 -5.88 5.58 8.98
C GLU A 67 -5.11 4.98 10.16
N TRP A 68 -5.14 3.65 10.31
CA TRP A 68 -4.38 2.97 11.36
C TRP A 68 -2.87 3.15 11.20
N LEU A 69 -2.33 3.10 9.97
CA LEU A 69 -0.91 3.38 9.69
C LEU A 69 -0.55 4.82 10.08
N GLY A 70 -1.38 5.80 9.70
CA GLY A 70 -1.20 7.22 10.02
C GLY A 70 -1.19 7.49 11.52
N ILE A 71 -2.20 7.00 12.26
CA ILE A 71 -2.27 7.11 13.72
C ILE A 71 -1.07 6.44 14.40
N SER A 72 -0.60 5.33 13.83
CA SER A 72 0.56 4.59 14.34
C SER A 72 1.91 5.20 13.93
N GLN A 73 1.90 6.31 13.18
CA GLN A 73 3.09 6.97 12.63
C GLN A 73 3.98 6.02 11.80
N VAL A 74 3.34 5.07 11.11
CA VAL A 74 4.04 4.14 10.22
C VAL A 74 4.13 4.77 8.83
N PRO A 75 5.33 4.98 8.26
CA PRO A 75 5.48 5.49 6.92
C PRO A 75 4.85 4.52 5.90
N PHE A 76 4.04 5.06 4.98
CA PHE A 76 3.45 4.27 3.91
C PHE A 76 3.25 5.10 2.65
N VAL A 77 3.14 4.41 1.52
CA VAL A 77 2.66 4.97 0.26
C VAL A 77 1.63 4.04 -0.38
N ILE A 78 0.74 4.63 -1.16
CA ILE A 78 -0.31 3.91 -1.88
C ILE A 78 0.19 3.51 -3.26
N ILE A 79 -0.08 2.29 -3.69
CA ILE A 79 0.15 1.86 -5.06
C ILE A 79 -1.20 1.48 -5.67
N PHE A 80 -1.71 2.32 -6.57
CA PHE A 80 -2.89 2.03 -7.36
C PHE A 80 -2.53 1.08 -8.51
N THR A 81 -2.87 -0.19 -8.34
CA THR A 81 -2.56 -1.28 -9.26
C THR A 81 -3.63 -1.45 -10.35
N LYS A 82 -3.28 -2.18 -11.42
CA LYS A 82 -4.17 -2.58 -12.53
C LYS A 82 -4.73 -1.42 -13.35
N ILE A 83 -3.96 -0.35 -13.49
CA ILE A 83 -4.35 0.81 -14.30
C ILE A 83 -4.60 0.47 -15.78
N ASP A 84 -4.03 -0.63 -16.28
CA ASP A 84 -4.28 -1.15 -17.64
C ASP A 84 -5.74 -1.55 -17.89
N LYS A 85 -6.54 -1.70 -16.83
CA LYS A 85 -7.95 -2.05 -16.90
C LYS A 85 -8.88 -0.84 -17.01
N LEU A 86 -8.34 0.37 -16.97
CA LEU A 86 -9.10 1.61 -16.99
C LEU A 86 -8.69 2.47 -18.18
N LYS A 87 -9.64 3.22 -18.72
CA LYS A 87 -9.31 4.34 -19.60
C LYS A 87 -8.65 5.46 -18.78
N PRO A 88 -7.81 6.31 -19.38
CA PRO A 88 -7.17 7.41 -18.67
C PRO A 88 -8.12 8.29 -17.86
N SER A 89 -9.29 8.63 -18.43
CA SER A 89 -10.32 9.42 -17.76
C SER A 89 -10.98 8.71 -16.58
N GLU A 90 -11.12 7.38 -16.65
CA GLU A 90 -11.69 6.58 -15.56
C GLU A 90 -10.69 6.47 -14.40
N LEU A 91 -9.40 6.28 -14.72
CA LEU A 91 -8.33 6.31 -13.73
C LEU A 91 -8.28 7.66 -13.01
N GLU A 92 -8.29 8.77 -13.76
CA GLU A 92 -8.27 10.12 -13.19
C GLU A 92 -9.46 10.37 -12.26
N ASN A 93 -10.67 10.00 -12.68
CA ASN A 93 -11.86 10.12 -11.84
C ASN A 93 -11.75 9.27 -10.57
N ASN A 94 -11.28 8.02 -10.66
CA ASN A 94 -11.15 7.15 -9.50
C ASN A 94 -10.09 7.68 -8.52
N LEU A 95 -8.95 8.16 -9.01
CA LEU A 95 -7.92 8.78 -8.16
C LEU A 95 -8.46 10.02 -7.44
N LYS A 96 -9.22 10.85 -8.15
CA LYS A 96 -9.87 12.03 -7.57
C LYS A 96 -10.90 11.66 -6.50
N ASN A 97 -11.75 10.67 -6.75
CA ASN A 97 -12.70 10.18 -5.75
C ASN A 97 -11.97 9.66 -4.50
N TYR A 98 -10.82 9.00 -4.70
CA TYR A 98 -9.99 8.50 -3.60
C TYR A 98 -9.36 9.64 -2.79
N GLU A 99 -8.85 10.65 -3.47
CA GLU A 99 -8.30 11.86 -2.86
C GLU A 99 -9.38 12.63 -2.07
N GLU A 100 -10.54 12.90 -2.66
CA GLU A 100 -11.68 13.54 -1.99
C GLU A 100 -12.09 12.75 -0.73
N LYS A 101 -12.08 11.42 -0.80
CA LYS A 101 -12.44 10.58 0.34
C LYS A 101 -11.40 10.62 1.45
N LEU A 102 -10.12 10.64 1.12
CA LEU A 102 -9.05 10.76 2.10
C LEU A 102 -9.05 12.15 2.74
N PHE A 103 -9.34 13.22 2.00
CA PHE A 103 -9.42 14.58 2.57
C PHE A 103 -10.56 14.79 3.56
N GLU A 104 -11.50 13.85 3.70
CA GLU A 104 -12.47 13.88 4.80
C GLU A 104 -11.80 13.68 6.18
N THR A 105 -10.64 13.01 6.23
CA THR A 105 -9.92 12.70 7.49
C THR A 105 -8.45 13.09 7.49
N TRP A 106 -7.82 13.27 6.34
CA TRP A 106 -6.41 13.63 6.19
C TRP A 106 -6.24 15.09 5.78
N GLU A 107 -5.25 15.79 6.35
CA GLU A 107 -4.90 17.16 5.94
C GLU A 107 -4.15 17.19 4.59
N THR A 108 -3.38 16.13 4.32
CA THR A 108 -2.60 15.97 3.08
C THR A 108 -2.75 14.55 2.58
N MET A 109 -2.72 14.39 1.26
CA MET A 109 -2.77 13.09 0.61
C MET A 109 -1.45 12.33 0.86
N PRO A 110 -1.50 11.08 1.37
CA PRO A 110 -0.33 10.20 1.36
C PRO A 110 0.34 10.13 -0.02
N GLY A 111 1.65 9.92 -0.05
CA GLY A 111 2.36 9.67 -1.30
C GLY A 111 1.75 8.47 -2.03
N TYR A 112 1.60 8.57 -3.35
CA TYR A 112 1.04 7.48 -4.14
C TYR A 112 1.72 7.32 -5.50
N TYR A 113 1.64 6.09 -6.01
CA TYR A 113 2.08 5.69 -7.34
C TYR A 113 0.97 4.92 -8.04
N ILE A 114 1.05 4.87 -9.37
CA ILE A 114 0.18 4.03 -10.20
C ILE A 114 1.01 2.91 -10.81
N SER A 115 0.43 1.72 -11.00
CA SER A 115 1.13 0.60 -11.60
C SER A 115 0.24 -0.35 -12.39
N SER A 116 0.84 -1.01 -13.38
CA SER A 116 0.28 -2.20 -14.02
C SER A 116 1.34 -3.28 -14.13
N ALA A 117 1.09 -4.40 -13.46
CA ALA A 117 1.92 -5.59 -13.61
C ALA A 117 1.83 -6.21 -15.02
N ALA A 118 0.75 -5.95 -15.77
CA ALA A 118 0.57 -6.48 -17.11
C ALA A 118 1.38 -5.72 -18.17
N THR A 119 1.55 -4.40 -18.01
CA THR A 119 2.29 -3.57 -18.96
C THR A 119 3.69 -3.18 -18.45
N GLY A 120 3.96 -3.33 -17.16
CA GLY A 120 5.18 -2.87 -16.50
C GLY A 120 5.16 -1.37 -16.13
N GLN A 121 4.10 -0.64 -16.46
CA GLN A 121 3.97 0.78 -16.15
C GLN A 121 4.05 1.03 -14.63
N GLY A 122 4.75 2.09 -14.23
CA GLY A 122 4.93 2.49 -12.82
C GLY A 122 6.10 1.80 -12.11
N THR A 123 6.71 0.80 -12.72
CA THR A 123 7.77 0.00 -12.08
C THR A 123 9.01 0.83 -11.79
N ALA A 124 9.41 1.70 -12.73
CA ALA A 124 10.61 2.53 -12.57
C ALA A 124 10.43 3.50 -11.40
N GLU A 125 9.30 4.21 -11.37
CA GLU A 125 8.98 5.20 -10.34
C GLU A 125 8.91 4.58 -8.93
N ILE A 126 8.36 3.36 -8.82
CA ILE A 126 8.31 2.62 -7.56
C ILE A 126 9.70 2.14 -7.14
N LEU A 127 10.54 1.66 -8.07
CA LEU A 127 11.91 1.25 -7.77
C LEU A 127 12.78 2.43 -7.34
N ASP A 128 12.67 3.57 -8.02
CA ASP A 128 13.38 4.81 -7.67
C ASP A 128 12.99 5.29 -6.26
N PHE A 129 11.70 5.16 -5.90
CA PHE A 129 11.24 5.44 -4.54
C PHE A 129 11.84 4.47 -3.51
N ILE A 130 11.86 3.16 -3.81
CA ILE A 130 12.46 2.16 -2.92
C ILE A 130 13.95 2.45 -2.71
N GLU A 131 14.67 2.83 -3.76
CA GLU A 131 16.09 3.19 -3.66
C GLU A 131 16.28 4.39 -2.74
N THR A 132 15.53 5.48 -2.98
CA THR A 132 15.54 6.70 -2.13
C THR A 132 15.29 6.37 -0.65
N VAL A 133 14.28 5.55 -0.37
CA VAL A 133 13.95 5.13 1.01
C VAL A 133 15.08 4.32 1.65
N ASN A 134 15.73 3.44 0.89
CA ASN A 134 16.79 2.58 1.41
C ASN A 134 18.12 3.31 1.60
N THR A 135 18.45 4.29 0.76
CA THR A 135 19.68 5.09 0.86
C THR A 135 19.58 6.18 1.93
N GLY A 136 18.37 6.53 2.37
CA GLY A 136 18.14 7.58 3.36
C GLY A 136 18.34 8.99 2.80
N GLU A 137 18.31 9.14 1.48
CA GLU A 137 18.29 10.44 0.83
C GLU A 137 16.88 11.03 0.95
N HIS A 138 16.70 12.00 1.85
CA HIS A 138 15.48 12.78 2.06
C HIS A 138 15.74 14.26 1.79
#